data_AF-E6WSR5-F1
#
_entry.id   AF-E6WSR5-F1
#
_cell.length_a   1.000
_cell.length_b   1.000
_cell.length_c   1.000
_cell.angle_alpha   90.00
_cell.angle_beta   90.00
_cell.angle_gamma   90.00
#
_symmetry.space_group_name_H-M   'P 1'
#
loop_
_entity.id
_entity.type
_entity.pdbx_description
1 polymer ?
#
loop_
_entity_poly.entity_id
_entity_poly.type
_entity_poly.pdbx_seq_one_letter_code
_entity_poly.pdbx_strand_id
1 'polypeptide(L)'
;MTPAQRLASLHEAMDLIGAALERGEIDAMPPMIDAYDQAVREFCASAGASALRDGILDLQQRQQDAIAAMRARQAQLQELMRQQRQANRAVHAYTVS
;
A
#
# COMPACT_ATOMS: atom_id res chain seq x y z
N MET A 1 11.55 20.85 11.96
CA MET A 1 10.41 19.94 12.13
C MET A 1 10.69 19.05 13.33
N THR A 2 9.79 19.00 14.30
CA THR A 2 9.95 18.19 15.52
C THR A 2 9.74 16.69 15.21
N PRO A 3 10.21 15.76 16.07
CA PRO A 3 9.92 14.33 15.91
C PRO A 3 8.40 14.05 15.82
N ALA A 4 7.58 14.75 16.61
CA ALA A 4 6.12 14.61 16.56
C ALA A 4 5.54 15.05 15.20
N GLN A 5 6.03 16.15 14.62
CA GLN A 5 5.61 16.60 13.28
C GLN A 5 6.03 15.61 12.18
N ARG A 6 7.25 15.03 12.29
CA ARG A 6 7.71 13.97 11.38
C ARG A 6 6.82 12.74 11.46
N LEU A 7 6.48 12.30 12.67
CA LEU A 7 5.59 11.17 12.86
C LEU A 7 4.19 11.44 12.29
N ALA A 8 3.63 12.64 12.50
CA ALA A 8 2.36 13.02 11.90
C ALA A 8 2.41 13.00 10.36
N SER A 9 3.52 13.44 9.75
CA SER A 9 3.71 13.39 8.30
C SER A 9 3.79 11.95 7.78
N LEU A 10 4.36 11.02 8.56
CA LEU A 10 4.37 9.60 8.22
C LEU A 10 2.96 8.98 8.26
N HIS A 11 2.14 9.39 9.23
CA HIS A 11 0.73 8.97 9.27
C HIS A 11 -0.03 9.47 8.05
N GLU A 12 0.11 10.75 7.70
CA GLU A 12 -0.51 11.32 6.51
C GLU A 12 -0.06 10.62 5.22
N ALA A 13 1.24 10.35 5.08
CA ALA A 13 1.78 9.60 3.94
C ALA A 13 1.15 8.20 3.84
N MET A 14 0.86 7.55 4.98
CA MET A 14 0.17 6.27 4.98
C MET A 14 -1.29 6.35 4.59
N ASP A 15 -1.99 7.38 5.06
CA ASP A 15 -3.37 7.64 4.67
C ASP A 15 -3.46 7.90 3.15
N LEU A 16 -2.48 8.61 2.57
CA LEU A 16 -2.40 8.83 1.13
C LEU A 16 -2.16 7.53 0.34
N ILE A 17 -1.27 6.66 0.81
CA ILE A 17 -1.02 5.34 0.18
C ILE A 17 -2.27 4.47 0.27
N GLY A 18 -2.95 4.45 1.41
CA GLY A 18 -4.22 3.74 1.58
C GLY A 18 -5.29 4.25 0.61
N ALA A 19 -5.44 5.57 0.48
CA ALA A 19 -6.40 6.18 -0.42
C ALA A 19 -6.08 5.90 -1.91
N ALA A 20 -4.80 5.89 -2.30
CA ALA A 20 -4.38 5.51 -3.64
C ALA A 20 -4.72 4.04 -3.95
N LEU A 21 -4.52 3.15 -2.98
CA LEU A 21 -4.90 1.74 -3.10
C LEU A 21 -6.41 1.55 -3.28
N GLU A 22 -7.22 2.26 -2.50
CA GLU A 22 -8.69 2.23 -2.59
C GLU A 22 -9.19 2.73 -3.94
N ARG A 23 -8.59 3.80 -4.47
CA ARG A 23 -8.90 4.34 -5.81
C ARG A 23 -8.36 3.48 -6.95
N GLY A 24 -7.53 2.48 -6.65
CA GLY A 24 -6.89 1.62 -7.64
C GLY A 24 -5.81 2.33 -8.46
N GLU A 25 -5.21 3.40 -7.92
CA GLU A 25 -4.14 4.18 -8.53
C GLU A 25 -2.78 3.47 -8.42
N ILE A 26 -2.73 2.21 -8.86
CA ILE A 26 -1.59 1.31 -8.63
C ILE A 26 -0.29 1.88 -9.22
N ASP A 27 -0.35 2.54 -10.38
CA ASP A 27 0.82 3.12 -11.04
C ASP A 27 1.44 4.28 -10.26
N ALA A 28 0.66 4.97 -9.42
CA ALA A 28 1.13 6.08 -8.60
C ALA A 28 1.73 5.61 -7.26
N MET A 29 1.46 4.37 -6.83
CA MET A 29 1.88 3.87 -5.52
C MET A 29 3.39 3.69 -5.34
N PRO A 30 4.17 3.16 -6.32
CA PRO A 30 5.60 2.92 -6.13
C PRO A 30 6.39 4.15 -5.63
N PRO A 31 6.31 5.33 -6.28
CA PRO A 31 7.03 6.51 -5.78
C PRO A 31 6.52 7.00 -4.42
N MET A 32 5.25 6.77 -4.07
CA MET A 32 4.72 7.11 -2.74
C MET A 32 5.32 6.21 -1.65
N ILE A 33 5.44 4.91 -1.93
CA ILE A 33 6.04 3.92 -1.02
C ILE A 33 7.53 4.22 -0.83
N ASP A 34 8.26 4.52 -1.91
CA ASP A 34 9.69 4.85 -1.84
C ASP A 34 9.93 6.12 -0.98
N ALA A 35 9.10 7.16 -1.17
CA ALA A 35 9.15 8.37 -0.37
C ALA A 35 8.83 8.11 1.10
N TYR A 36 7.84 7.27 1.37
CA TYR A 36 7.47 6.86 2.72
C TYR A 36 8.60 6.10 3.42
N ASP A 37 9.20 5.11 2.74
CA ASP A 37 10.32 4.33 3.26
C ASP A 37 11.52 5.21 3.60
N GLN A 38 11.83 6.18 2.74
CA GLN A 38 12.87 7.17 3.01
C GLN A 38 12.54 8.00 4.26
N ALA A 39 11.32 8.50 4.39
CA ALA A 39 10.88 9.29 5.53
C ALA A 39 10.91 8.49 6.85
N VAL A 40 10.58 7.19 6.82
CA VAL A 40 10.68 6.29 7.99
C VAL A 40 12.13 6.16 8.44
N ARG A 41 13.07 5.94 7.50
CA ARG A 41 14.51 5.85 7.82
C ARG A 41 15.02 7.14 8.46
N GLU A 42 14.63 8.29 7.93
CA GLU A 42 15.00 9.60 8.47
C GLU A 42 14.38 9.88 9.84
N PHE A 43 13.16 9.41 10.09
CA PHE A 43 12.53 9.51 11.40
C PHE A 43 13.22 8.62 12.43
N CYS A 44 13.52 7.37 12.09
CA CYS A 44 14.24 6.44 12.97
C CYS A 44 15.65 6.94 13.33
N ALA A 45 16.32 7.65 12.43
CA ALA A 45 17.61 8.29 12.69
C ALA A 45 17.52 9.56 13.56
N SER A 46 16.31 10.09 13.82
CA SER A 46 16.13 11.35 14.55
C SER A 46 16.17 11.17 16.07
N ALA A 47 16.81 12.11 16.76
CA ALA A 47 16.80 12.14 18.22
C ALA A 47 15.37 12.36 18.74
N GLY A 48 14.95 11.53 19.71
CA GLY A 48 13.62 11.60 20.31
C GLY A 48 12.55 10.73 19.63
N ALA A 49 12.88 9.98 18.56
CA ALA A 49 11.94 9.02 17.97
C ALA A 49 11.48 7.97 19.00
N SER A 50 12.38 7.47 19.84
CA SER A 50 12.07 6.49 20.89
C SER A 50 11.08 7.00 21.94
N ALA A 51 10.98 8.32 22.14
CA ALA A 51 10.03 8.92 23.06
C ALA A 51 8.58 8.91 22.53
N LEU A 52 8.39 8.61 21.24
CA LEU A 52 7.09 8.59 20.56
C LEU A 52 6.56 7.17 20.30
N ARG A 53 6.88 6.24 21.20
CA ARG A 53 6.59 4.80 21.05
C ARG A 53 5.15 4.50 20.62
N ASP A 54 4.16 5.10 21.28
CA ASP A 54 2.76 4.79 21.02
C ASP A 54 2.34 5.18 19.59
N GLY A 55 2.81 6.34 19.12
CA GLY A 55 2.54 6.76 17.74
C GLY A 55 3.30 5.95 16.69
N ILE A 56 4.45 5.35 17.05
CA ILE A 56 5.16 4.40 16.19
C ILE A 56 4.38 3.08 16.08
N LEU A 57 3.83 2.59 17.20
CA LEU A 57 3.00 1.38 17.20
C LEU A 57 1.72 1.56 16.38
N ASP A 58 1.07 2.73 16.48
CA ASP A 58 -0.07 3.06 15.61
C ASP A 58 0.34 3.07 14.13
N LEU A 59 1.47 3.70 13.80
CA LEU A 59 1.97 3.73 12.42
C LEU A 59 2.26 2.32 11.88
N GLN A 60 2.85 1.46 12.71
CA GLN A 60 3.11 0.07 12.35
C GLN A 60 1.82 -0.72 12.08
N GLN A 61 0.78 -0.49 12.88
CA GLN A 61 -0.52 -1.14 12.65
C GLN A 61 -1.11 -0.72 11.30
N ARG A 62 -1.11 0.57 11.00
CA ARG A 62 -1.60 1.09 9.71
C ARG A 62 -0.82 0.54 8.51
N GLN A 63 0.50 0.42 8.63
CA GLN A 63 1.32 -0.24 7.60
C GLN A 63 0.87 -1.68 7.35
N GLN A 64 0.62 -2.45 8.41
CA GLN A 64 0.18 -3.84 8.29
C GLN A 64 -1.19 -3.95 7.63
N ASP A 65 -2.11 -3.05 7.98
CA ASP A 65 -3.44 -2.99 7.38
C ASP A 65 -3.37 -2.66 5.89
N ALA A 66 -2.54 -1.68 5.50
CA ALA A 66 -2.30 -1.35 4.10
C ALA A 66 -1.70 -2.54 3.32
N ILE A 67 -0.72 -3.25 3.89
CA ILE A 67 -0.13 -4.44 3.28
C ILE A 67 -1.18 -5.55 3.10
N ALA A 68 -2.04 -5.76 4.08
CA ALA A 68 -3.13 -6.74 4.00
C ALA A 68 -4.10 -6.39 2.86
N ALA A 69 -4.48 -5.12 2.74
CA ALA A 69 -5.34 -4.62 1.66
C ALA A 69 -4.68 -4.79 0.28
N MET A 70 -3.39 -4.49 0.14
CA MET A 70 -2.66 -4.69 -1.12
C MET A 70 -2.65 -6.17 -1.54
N ARG A 71 -2.42 -7.08 -0.59
CA ARG A 71 -2.44 -8.53 -0.86
C ARG A 71 -3.84 -9.01 -1.26
N ALA A 72 -4.88 -8.54 -0.58
CA ALA A 72 -6.26 -8.86 -0.94
C ALA A 72 -6.59 -8.38 -2.37
N ARG A 73 -6.15 -7.17 -2.73
CA ARG A 73 -6.32 -6.63 -4.08
C ARG A 73 -5.57 -7.45 -5.13
N GLN A 74 -4.33 -7.85 -4.86
CA GLN A 74 -3.55 -8.72 -5.75
C GLN A 74 -4.26 -10.07 -5.99
N ALA A 75 -4.82 -10.67 -4.93
CA ALA A 75 -5.58 -11.92 -5.06
C ALA A 75 -6.81 -11.76 -5.97
N GLN A 76 -7.55 -10.65 -5.81
CA GLN A 76 -8.70 -10.32 -6.67
C GLN A 76 -8.29 -10.16 -8.14
N LEU A 77 -7.21 -9.42 -8.42
CA LEU A 77 -6.72 -9.21 -9.78
C LEU A 77 -6.30 -10.53 -10.44
N GLN A 78 -5.59 -11.38 -9.71
CA GLN A 78 -5.20 -12.70 -10.22
C GLN A 78 -6.41 -13.57 -10.55
N GLU A 79 -7.46 -13.51 -9.73
CA GLU A 79 -8.69 -14.26 -9.96
C GLU A 79 -9.43 -13.76 -11.20
N LEU A 80 -9.56 -12.45 -11.38
CA LEU A 80 -10.12 -11.84 -12.59
C LEU A 80 -9.35 -12.27 -13.85
N MET A 81 -8.01 -12.28 -13.80
CA MET A 81 -7.19 -12.76 -14.92
C MET A 81 -7.39 -14.25 -15.23
N ARG A 82 -7.62 -15.10 -14.21
CA ARG A 82 -7.96 -16.52 -14.42
C ARG A 82 -9.31 -16.65 -15.14
N GLN A 83 -10.33 -15.94 -14.66
CA GLN A 83 -11.67 -15.96 -15.25
C GLN A 83 -11.66 -15.45 -16.70
N GLN A 84 -10.94 -14.36 -17.00
CA GLN A 84 -10.81 -13.84 -18.36
C GLN A 84 -10.15 -14.84 -19.31
N ARG A 85 -9.10 -15.55 -18.88
CA ARG A 85 -8.47 -16.60 -19.69
C ARG A 85 -9.42 -17.77 -19.96
N GLN A 86 -10.24 -18.16 -18.98
CA GLN A 86 -11.23 -19.22 -19.16
C GLN A 86 -12.34 -18.80 -20.13
N ALA A 87 -12.83 -17.57 -20.01
CA ALA A 87 -13.83 -17.00 -20.92
C ALA A 87 -13.33 -16.94 -22.37
N ASN A 88 -12.10 -16.45 -22.59
CA ASN A 88 -11.51 -16.37 -23.92
C ASN A 88 -11.33 -17.76 -24.56
N ARG A 89 -10.98 -18.80 -23.76
CA ARG A 89 -10.90 -20.18 -24.25
C ARG A 89 -12.26 -20.72 -24.67
N ALA A 90 -13.31 -20.43 -23.91
CA ALA A 90 -14.68 -20.85 -24.25
C ALA A 90 -15.14 -20.17 -25.55
N VAL A 91 -14.95 -18.85 -25.69
CA VAL A 91 -15.30 -18.13 -26.92
C VAL A 91 -14.58 -18.71 -28.13
N HIS A 92 -13.28 -18.98 -28.04
CA HIS A 92 -12.54 -19.58 -29.14
C HIS A 92 -13.03 -20.98 -29.52
N ALA A 93 -13.47 -21.81 -28.56
CA ALA A 93 -14.06 -23.11 -28.85
C ALA A 93 -15.40 -22.98 -29.62
N TYR A 94 -16.21 -21.96 -29.30
CA TYR A 94 -17.47 -21.71 -30.00
C TYR A 94 -17.32 -21.03 -31.36
N THR A 95 -16.24 -20.26 -31.59
CA THR A 95 -15.97 -19.62 -32.90
C THR A 95 -15.28 -20.53 -33.91
N VAL A 96 -14.74 -21.67 -33.47
CA VAL A 96 -14.03 -22.66 -34.33
C VAL A 96 -14.88 -23.94 -34.54
N SER A 97 -16.10 -23.98 -33.99
CA SER A 97 -17.11 -25.03 -34.25
C SER A 97 -18.08 -24.60 -35.34
#